data_AF-A0A9K3CS07-F1
#
_entry.id   AF-A0A9K3CS07-F1
#
_cell.length_a   1.000
_cell.length_b   1.000
_cell.length_c   1.000
_cell.angle_alpha   90.00
_cell.angle_beta   90.00
_cell.angle_gamma   90.00
#
_symmetry.space_group_name_H-M   'P 1'
#
loop_
_entity.id
_entity.type
_entity.pdbx_description
1 polymer ?
#
loop_
_entity_poly.entity_id
_entity_poly.type
_entity_poly.pdbx_seq_one_letter_code
_entity_poly.pdbx_strand_id
1 'polypeptide(L)'
;MNHAFKLCLSVKAHSERVKSDLPWTFPESVIQTLLGYIKAHMGDNSTLCQMLRRLHIVLSGIDLIEKGISLSVLTLALTALSTYICSGSICEVVMLLLGKIGQGAGEDIRQLFVDSGVIPASRTALDAHPSERLVVNPVFLTLAHIAESASTRPPLVSSGCHVWALEAMSRHIQDDGIVTGTGTLVRRMMYESVDDEDHLVPTVVEFLMEPVNLRTLLAAMNLHMDSRETPGVIMGILEALLAEPELYPRLEEFNIPDCVQRYGKTKSGMENVQTMADYVQATAALSKCLHQGRATQRIQSRHRVLSGPDLESVRQEYLCNHRYRDLAPPPICTVPEKCAMVLYLPPSGKKWPSDLCK
;
A
#
# COMPACT_ATOMS: atom_id res chain seq x y z
N MET A 1 -20.79 21.62 -25.78
CA MET A 1 -21.34 20.39 -25.15
C MET A 1 -21.63 19.23 -26.11
N ASN A 2 -22.31 19.42 -27.25
CA ASN A 2 -22.78 18.28 -28.08
C ASN A 2 -21.64 17.44 -28.74
N HIS A 3 -20.49 18.06 -29.08
CA HIS A 3 -19.36 17.35 -29.71
C HIS A 3 -18.55 16.47 -28.74
N ALA A 4 -18.18 16.97 -27.55
CA ALA A 4 -17.43 16.19 -26.57
C ALA A 4 -18.22 14.97 -26.08
N PHE A 5 -19.54 15.10 -25.93
CA PHE A 5 -20.39 13.96 -25.59
C PHE A 5 -20.44 12.91 -26.70
N LYS A 6 -20.60 13.34 -27.95
CA LYS A 6 -20.53 12.45 -29.10
C LYS A 6 -19.18 11.72 -29.15
N LEU A 7 -18.08 12.41 -28.83
CA LEU A 7 -16.76 11.79 -28.76
C LEU A 7 -16.68 10.71 -27.66
N CYS A 8 -17.11 11.00 -26.43
CA CYS A 8 -17.14 10.01 -25.35
C CYS A 8 -18.05 8.80 -25.69
N LEU A 9 -19.20 9.05 -26.31
CA LEU A 9 -20.10 7.99 -26.76
C LEU A 9 -19.51 7.19 -27.92
N SER A 10 -18.78 7.83 -28.85
CA SER A 10 -18.05 7.14 -29.91
C SER A 10 -16.95 6.26 -29.34
N VAL A 11 -16.20 6.74 -28.33
CA VAL A 11 -15.19 5.93 -27.63
C VAL A 11 -15.84 4.73 -26.96
N LYS A 12 -16.94 4.92 -26.22
CA LYS A 12 -17.68 3.84 -25.57
C LYS A 12 -18.28 2.84 -26.56
N ALA A 13 -18.97 3.32 -27.59
CA ALA A 13 -19.57 2.47 -28.62
C ALA A 13 -18.50 1.72 -29.42
N HIS A 14 -17.31 2.31 -29.59
CA HIS A 14 -16.18 1.64 -30.21
C HIS A 14 -15.56 0.59 -29.27
N SER A 15 -15.39 0.90 -27.98
CA SER A 15 -14.88 -0.08 -27.00
C SER A 15 -15.81 -1.28 -26.84
N GLU A 16 -17.13 -1.07 -26.89
CA GLU A 16 -18.14 -2.15 -26.83
C GLU A 16 -18.16 -3.03 -28.08
N ARG A 17 -17.81 -2.50 -29.27
CA ARG A 17 -17.72 -3.28 -30.51
C ARG A 17 -16.45 -4.12 -30.60
N VAL A 18 -15.35 -3.66 -30.00
CA VAL A 18 -14.06 -4.37 -30.01
C VAL A 18 -13.97 -5.35 -28.82
N LYS A 19 -14.97 -6.23 -28.73
CA LYS A 19 -14.92 -7.47 -27.94
C LYS A 19 -14.22 -8.61 -28.69
N SER A 20 -13.81 -8.39 -29.94
CA SER A 20 -12.95 -9.30 -30.70
C SER A 20 -11.50 -9.16 -30.25
N ASP A 21 -10.73 -10.26 -30.28
CA ASP A 21 -9.32 -10.44 -29.85
C ASP A 21 -8.26 -9.51 -30.48
N LEU A 22 -8.66 -8.40 -31.11
CA LEU A 22 -7.74 -7.44 -31.70
C LEU A 22 -7.30 -6.42 -30.63
N PRO A 23 -5.99 -6.10 -30.56
CA PRO A 23 -5.48 -5.08 -29.67
C PRO A 23 -6.12 -3.74 -30.04
N TRP A 24 -6.98 -3.27 -29.16
CA TRP A 24 -7.61 -1.97 -29.30
C TRP A 24 -6.55 -0.92 -29.07
N THR A 25 -6.46 0.08 -29.95
CA THR A 25 -5.64 1.27 -29.73
C THR A 25 -6.59 2.46 -29.68
N PHE A 26 -6.37 3.35 -28.71
CA PHE A 26 -7.10 4.62 -28.68
C PHE A 26 -6.64 5.41 -29.93
N PRO A 27 -7.53 5.75 -30.89
CA PRO A 27 -7.06 6.40 -32.11
C PRO A 27 -6.41 7.74 -31.74
N GLU A 28 -5.18 7.96 -32.21
CA GLU A 28 -4.43 9.20 -31.94
C GLU A 28 -5.26 10.44 -32.30
N SER A 29 -6.09 10.35 -33.33
CA SER A 29 -7.03 11.40 -33.72
C SER A 29 -8.02 11.80 -32.61
N VAL A 30 -8.48 10.85 -31.78
CA VAL A 30 -9.37 11.13 -30.65
C VAL A 30 -8.59 11.85 -29.55
N ILE A 31 -7.35 11.42 -29.26
CA ILE A 31 -6.48 12.10 -28.29
C ILE A 31 -6.17 13.52 -28.74
N GLN A 32 -5.78 13.72 -29.99
CA GLN A 32 -5.52 15.04 -30.55
C GLN A 32 -6.79 15.92 -30.54
N THR A 33 -7.96 15.32 -30.77
CA THR A 33 -9.24 16.02 -30.66
C THR A 33 -9.51 16.43 -29.21
N LEU A 34 -9.26 15.55 -28.23
CA LEU A 34 -9.39 15.87 -26.81
C LEU A 34 -8.40 16.97 -26.41
N LEU A 35 -7.12 16.85 -26.78
CA LEU A 35 -6.10 17.88 -26.54
C LEU A 35 -6.50 19.22 -27.15
N GLY A 36 -6.95 19.22 -28.41
CA GLY A 36 -7.46 20.41 -29.09
C GLY A 36 -8.66 21.01 -28.37
N TYR A 37 -9.56 20.17 -27.85
CA TYR A 37 -10.71 20.62 -27.06
C TYR A 37 -10.30 21.24 -25.72
N ILE A 38 -9.37 20.61 -24.98
CA ILE A 38 -8.82 21.15 -23.74
C ILE A 38 -8.18 22.52 -24.00
N LYS A 39 -7.39 22.64 -25.07
CA LYS A 39 -6.76 23.91 -25.45
C LYS A 39 -7.78 24.97 -25.84
N ALA A 40 -8.83 24.60 -26.59
CA ALA A 40 -9.88 25.53 -27.03
C ALA A 40 -10.78 26.03 -25.89
N HIS A 41 -10.84 25.30 -24.77
CA HIS A 41 -11.66 25.67 -23.60
C HIS A 41 -10.80 26.13 -22.42
N MET A 42 -9.58 26.61 -22.66
CA MET A 42 -8.77 27.34 -21.68
C MET A 42 -9.55 28.56 -21.17
N GLY A 43 -10.16 28.43 -20.00
CA GLY A 43 -10.98 29.45 -19.35
C GLY A 43 -12.37 28.97 -18.89
N ASP A 44 -12.89 27.86 -19.45
CA ASP A 44 -14.15 27.25 -19.00
C ASP A 44 -13.89 25.96 -18.22
N ASN A 45 -13.52 26.14 -16.94
CA ASN A 45 -13.22 25.03 -16.04
C ASN A 45 -14.40 24.07 -15.86
N SER A 46 -15.64 24.55 -15.95
CA SER A 46 -16.84 23.71 -15.79
C SER A 46 -16.99 22.73 -16.94
N THR A 47 -16.88 23.21 -18.18
CA THR A 47 -16.96 22.36 -19.37
C THR A 47 -15.82 21.34 -19.40
N LEU A 48 -14.61 21.77 -19.04
CA LEU A 48 -13.44 20.88 -18.98
C LEU A 48 -13.61 19.79 -17.91
N CYS A 49 -14.01 20.16 -16.69
CA CYS A 49 -14.32 19.21 -15.61
C CYS A 49 -15.36 18.18 -16.02
N GLN A 50 -16.47 18.61 -16.63
CA GLN A 50 -17.52 17.70 -17.08
C GLN A 50 -17.02 16.72 -18.15
N MET A 51 -16.17 17.19 -19.07
CA MET A 51 -15.56 16.33 -20.08
C MET A 51 -14.63 15.30 -19.45
N LEU A 52 -13.73 15.73 -18.57
CA LEU A 52 -12.80 14.84 -17.88
C LEU A 52 -13.54 13.82 -16.99
N ARG A 53 -14.64 14.20 -16.34
CA ARG A 53 -15.48 13.27 -15.56
C ARG A 53 -16.13 12.22 -16.46
N ARG A 54 -16.62 12.62 -17.63
CA ARG A 54 -17.17 11.68 -18.62
C ARG A 54 -16.10 10.75 -19.16
N LEU A 55 -14.89 11.26 -19.41
CA LEU A 55 -13.76 10.45 -19.79
C LEU A 55 -13.43 9.44 -18.68
N HIS A 56 -13.31 9.87 -17.43
CA HIS A 56 -13.10 8.99 -16.28
C HIS A 56 -14.17 7.89 -16.16
N ILE A 57 -15.46 8.21 -16.36
CA ILE A 57 -16.55 7.22 -16.36
C ILE A 57 -16.38 6.21 -17.48
N VAL A 58 -16.06 6.66 -18.70
CA VAL A 58 -15.85 5.78 -19.85
C VAL A 58 -14.66 4.85 -19.60
N LEU A 59 -13.55 5.40 -19.13
CA LEU A 59 -12.33 4.65 -18.85
C LEU A 59 -12.48 3.71 -17.65
N SER A 60 -13.35 4.03 -16.68
CA SER A 60 -13.67 3.14 -15.56
C SER A 60 -14.37 1.84 -15.99
N GLY A 61 -14.98 1.81 -17.18
CA GLY A 61 -15.64 0.63 -17.74
C GLY A 61 -14.79 -0.14 -18.75
N ILE A 62 -13.54 0.28 -18.99
CA ILE A 62 -12.64 -0.35 -19.96
C ILE A 62 -11.45 -0.92 -19.18
N ASP A 63 -11.06 -2.16 -19.50
CA ASP A 63 -9.76 -2.66 -19.06
C ASP A 63 -8.67 -1.95 -19.89
N LEU A 64 -8.05 -0.95 -19.27
CA LEU A 64 -7.16 0.01 -19.93
C LEU A 64 -5.78 -0.60 -20.27
N ILE A 65 -5.42 -1.70 -19.60
CA ILE A 65 -4.06 -2.23 -19.57
C ILE A 65 -3.74 -3.04 -20.81
N GLU A 66 -4.68 -3.85 -21.31
CA GLU A 66 -4.47 -4.63 -22.53
C GLU A 66 -4.42 -3.75 -23.80
N LYS A 67 -4.84 -2.48 -23.73
CA LYS A 67 -5.25 -1.71 -24.90
C LYS A 67 -4.35 -0.51 -25.23
N GLY A 68 -3.16 -0.41 -24.66
CA GLY A 68 -2.17 0.63 -25.01
C GLY A 68 -2.66 2.08 -24.82
N ILE A 69 -3.72 2.27 -24.03
CA ILE A 69 -4.43 3.54 -23.86
C ILE A 69 -3.64 4.49 -22.95
N SER A 70 -2.76 3.92 -22.12
CA SER A 70 -2.17 4.59 -20.96
C SER A 70 -1.34 5.82 -21.33
N LEU A 71 -0.42 5.75 -22.31
CA LEU A 71 0.55 6.83 -22.54
C LEU A 71 -0.09 8.14 -23.01
N SER A 72 -1.04 8.06 -23.95
CA SER A 72 -1.68 9.25 -24.49
C SER A 72 -2.65 9.88 -23.49
N VAL A 73 -3.39 9.06 -22.74
CA VAL A 73 -4.28 9.55 -21.68
C VAL A 73 -3.46 10.12 -20.52
N LEU A 74 -2.31 9.52 -20.19
CA LEU A 74 -1.37 10.02 -19.20
C LEU A 74 -0.80 11.37 -19.62
N THR A 75 -0.35 11.51 -20.86
CA THR A 75 0.14 12.80 -21.41
C THR A 75 -0.95 13.88 -21.35
N LEU A 76 -2.17 13.52 -21.75
CA LEU A 76 -3.34 14.41 -21.67
C LEU A 76 -3.62 14.84 -20.23
N ALA A 77 -3.65 13.89 -19.30
CA ALA A 77 -3.90 14.12 -17.88
C ALA A 77 -2.84 15.05 -17.28
N LEU A 78 -1.56 14.79 -17.52
CA LEU A 78 -0.45 15.60 -17.01
C LEU A 78 -0.42 17.01 -17.64
N THR A 79 -0.75 17.12 -18.93
CA THR A 79 -0.90 18.43 -19.59
C THR A 79 -2.05 19.22 -18.97
N ALA A 80 -3.20 18.56 -18.72
CA ALA A 80 -4.33 19.20 -18.06
C ALA A 80 -3.98 19.61 -16.62
N LEU A 81 -3.30 18.76 -15.87
CA LEU A 81 -2.90 19.05 -14.50
C LEU A 81 -1.95 20.24 -14.42
N SER A 82 -0.90 20.27 -15.24
CA SER A 82 0.06 21.39 -15.28
C SER A 82 -0.58 22.70 -15.73
N THR A 83 -1.54 22.65 -16.67
CA THR A 83 -2.21 23.85 -17.20
C THR A 83 -3.24 24.41 -16.22
N TYR A 84 -3.93 23.54 -15.48
CA TYR A 84 -5.08 23.90 -14.65
C TYR A 84 -4.89 23.58 -13.17
N ILE A 85 -3.64 23.59 -12.70
CA ILE A 85 -3.29 23.24 -11.32
C ILE A 85 -3.96 24.14 -10.28
N CYS A 86 -4.45 25.32 -10.66
CA CYS A 86 -5.17 26.24 -9.77
C CYS A 86 -6.67 25.88 -9.63
N SER A 87 -7.18 24.92 -10.40
CA SER A 87 -8.59 24.51 -10.34
C SER A 87 -8.72 23.16 -9.64
N GLY A 88 -9.16 23.19 -8.38
CA GLY A 88 -9.30 21.99 -7.56
C GLY A 88 -10.21 20.93 -8.18
N SER A 89 -11.28 21.33 -8.85
CA SER A 89 -12.17 20.39 -9.57
C SER A 89 -11.49 19.71 -10.77
N ILE A 90 -10.58 20.40 -11.48
CA ILE A 90 -9.83 19.77 -12.57
C ILE A 90 -8.78 18.83 -11.98
N CYS A 91 -8.05 19.28 -10.96
CA CYS A 91 -7.07 18.48 -10.22
C CYS A 91 -7.69 17.19 -9.67
N GLU A 92 -8.84 17.27 -8.99
CA GLU A 92 -9.63 16.13 -8.51
C GLU A 92 -9.83 15.11 -9.64
N VAL A 93 -10.42 15.55 -10.76
CA VAL A 93 -10.86 14.64 -11.81
C VAL A 93 -9.67 14.03 -12.55
N VAL A 94 -8.60 14.80 -12.74
CA VAL A 94 -7.36 14.28 -13.32
C VAL A 94 -6.72 13.25 -12.39
N MET A 95 -6.67 13.50 -11.09
CA MET A 95 -6.10 12.55 -10.13
C MET A 95 -6.97 11.30 -10.01
N LEU A 96 -8.30 11.40 -10.03
CA LEU A 96 -9.19 10.23 -10.11
C LEU A 96 -8.92 9.41 -11.37
N LEU A 97 -8.72 10.09 -12.50
CA LEU A 97 -8.38 9.43 -13.76
C LEU A 97 -7.03 8.70 -13.68
N LEU A 98 -5.99 9.36 -13.16
CA LEU A 98 -4.67 8.76 -12.98
C LEU A 98 -4.72 7.58 -12.01
N GLY A 99 -5.40 7.72 -10.88
CA GLY A 99 -5.58 6.65 -9.90
C GLY A 99 -6.30 5.45 -10.50
N LYS A 100 -7.32 5.68 -11.34
CA LYS A 100 -8.02 4.58 -12.03
C LYS A 100 -7.13 3.85 -13.02
N ILE A 101 -6.31 4.57 -13.77
CA ILE A 101 -5.33 3.96 -14.69
C ILE A 101 -4.30 3.16 -13.87
N GLY A 102 -3.79 3.72 -12.76
CA GLY A 102 -2.82 3.06 -11.88
C GLY A 102 -3.36 1.79 -11.20
N GLN A 103 -4.64 1.77 -10.83
CA GLN A 103 -5.27 0.64 -10.14
C GLN A 103 -5.20 -0.67 -10.92
N GLY A 104 -5.37 -0.62 -12.24
CA GLY A 104 -5.26 -1.82 -13.07
C GLY A 104 -3.87 -2.00 -13.69
N ALA A 105 -3.04 -0.95 -13.68
CA ALA A 105 -1.74 -0.92 -14.36
C ALA A 105 -0.83 -2.08 -13.96
N GLY A 106 -0.20 -2.73 -14.95
CA GLY A 106 0.97 -3.58 -14.71
C GLY A 106 2.22 -2.75 -14.37
N GLU A 107 3.30 -3.44 -14.04
CA GLU A 107 4.60 -2.85 -13.65
C GLU A 107 5.07 -1.76 -14.62
N ASP A 108 5.11 -2.06 -15.92
CA ASP A 108 5.59 -1.14 -16.97
C ASP A 108 4.79 0.17 -17.01
N ILE A 109 3.47 0.09 -16.80
CA ILE A 109 2.60 1.27 -16.82
C ILE A 109 2.83 2.10 -15.54
N ARG A 110 3.01 1.47 -14.38
CA ARG A 110 3.32 2.19 -13.14
C ARG A 110 4.69 2.86 -13.22
N GLN A 111 5.69 2.19 -13.79
CA GLN A 111 6.98 2.81 -14.07
C GLN A 111 6.84 4.02 -15.01
N LEU A 112 6.01 3.90 -16.05
CA LEU A 112 5.72 5.02 -16.93
C LEU A 112 5.11 6.24 -16.20
N PHE A 113 4.35 6.04 -15.10
CA PHE A 113 3.84 7.15 -14.30
C PHE A 113 4.97 7.93 -13.62
N VAL A 114 5.97 7.21 -13.13
CA VAL A 114 7.18 7.81 -12.55
C VAL A 114 7.90 8.61 -13.62
N ASP A 115 8.19 7.99 -14.76
CA ASP A 115 8.96 8.60 -15.85
C ASP A 115 8.24 9.79 -16.49
N SER A 116 6.90 9.77 -16.52
CA SER A 116 6.09 10.85 -17.06
C SER A 116 5.91 12.02 -16.09
N GLY A 117 6.34 11.89 -14.84
CA GLY A 117 6.27 12.97 -13.86
C GLY A 117 4.95 13.06 -13.09
N VAL A 118 4.24 11.95 -12.86
CA VAL A 118 3.04 11.94 -12.00
C VAL A 118 3.39 12.36 -10.57
N ILE A 119 4.52 11.91 -10.02
CA ILE A 119 4.96 12.25 -8.65
C ILE A 119 5.11 13.77 -8.44
N PRO A 120 5.90 14.52 -9.25
CA PRO A 120 6.01 15.97 -9.08
C PRO A 120 4.69 16.69 -9.39
N ALA A 121 3.86 16.17 -10.29
CA ALA A 121 2.54 16.76 -10.54
C ALA A 121 1.57 16.58 -9.36
N SER A 122 1.62 15.42 -8.68
CA SER A 122 0.91 15.15 -7.43
C SER A 122 1.37 16.07 -6.29
N ARG A 123 2.69 16.29 -6.15
CA ARG A 123 3.25 17.29 -5.23
C ARG A 123 2.63 18.67 -5.47
N THR A 124 2.69 19.12 -6.72
CA THR A 124 2.20 20.45 -7.11
C THR A 124 0.70 20.59 -6.82
N ALA A 125 -0.09 19.53 -7.03
CA ALA A 125 -1.52 19.52 -6.72
C ALA A 125 -1.79 19.61 -5.21
N LEU A 126 -1.02 18.90 -4.38
CA LEU A 126 -1.11 18.98 -2.92
C LEU A 126 -0.69 20.35 -2.39
N ASP A 127 0.34 20.95 -2.98
CA ASP A 127 0.80 22.29 -2.60
C ASP A 127 -0.22 23.37 -3.01
N ALA A 128 -0.88 23.23 -4.17
CA ALA A 128 -1.92 24.16 -4.63
C ALA A 128 -3.25 24.01 -3.88
N HIS A 129 -3.59 22.78 -3.44
CA HIS A 129 -4.88 22.45 -2.83
C HIS A 129 -4.75 21.66 -1.51
N PRO A 130 -3.98 22.15 -0.51
CA PRO A 130 -3.63 21.38 0.68
C PRO A 130 -4.80 21.05 1.60
N SER A 131 -5.91 21.80 1.48
CA SER A 131 -7.11 21.66 2.30
C SER A 131 -8.30 21.08 1.53
N GLU A 132 -8.19 20.86 0.23
CA GLU A 132 -9.31 20.37 -0.58
C GLU A 132 -9.31 18.85 -0.59
N ARG A 133 -10.19 18.25 0.22
CA ARG A 133 -10.34 16.78 0.28
C ARG A 133 -10.47 16.12 -1.09
N LEU A 134 -11.23 16.74 -1.99
CA LEU A 134 -11.49 16.22 -3.33
C LEU A 134 -10.23 16.14 -4.18
N VAL A 135 -9.16 16.88 -3.84
CA VAL A 135 -7.85 16.76 -4.49
C VAL A 135 -6.94 15.84 -3.69
N VAL A 136 -6.86 16.05 -2.37
CA VAL A 136 -5.93 15.34 -1.49
C VAL A 136 -6.13 13.82 -1.54
N ASN A 137 -7.37 13.34 -1.41
CA ASN A 137 -7.62 11.90 -1.38
C ASN A 137 -7.27 11.20 -2.71
N PRO A 138 -7.76 11.68 -3.89
CA PRO A 138 -7.37 11.09 -5.17
C PRO A 138 -5.86 11.12 -5.45
N VAL A 139 -5.14 12.14 -4.98
CA VAL A 139 -3.67 12.16 -5.09
C VAL A 139 -3.07 10.97 -4.35
N PHE A 140 -3.43 10.76 -3.08
CA PHE A 140 -2.84 9.68 -2.29
C PHE A 140 -3.26 8.30 -2.77
N LEU A 141 -4.49 8.12 -3.25
CA LEU A 141 -4.90 6.87 -3.89
C LEU A 141 -4.10 6.60 -5.18
N THR A 142 -3.86 7.63 -6.00
CA THR A 142 -3.03 7.51 -7.21
C THR A 142 -1.62 7.06 -6.86
N LEU A 143 -0.98 7.75 -5.92
CA LEU A 143 0.36 7.40 -5.45
C LEU A 143 0.40 6.00 -4.83
N ALA A 144 -0.64 5.60 -4.08
CA ALA A 144 -0.74 4.26 -3.53
C ALA A 144 -0.80 3.20 -4.64
N HIS A 145 -1.54 3.44 -5.73
CA HIS A 145 -1.60 2.50 -6.87
C HIS A 145 -0.28 2.41 -7.62
N ILE A 146 0.46 3.51 -7.73
CA ILE A 146 1.83 3.49 -8.27
C ILE A 146 2.68 2.60 -7.37
N ALA A 147 2.65 2.80 -6.04
CA ALA A 147 3.44 2.06 -5.05
C ALA A 147 3.19 0.53 -5.00
N GLU A 148 2.16 0.00 -5.67
CA GLU A 148 1.96 -1.45 -5.83
C GLU A 148 3.07 -2.09 -6.69
N SER A 149 3.79 -1.30 -7.49
CA SER A 149 4.96 -1.75 -8.24
C SER A 149 6.23 -1.58 -7.41
N ALA A 150 7.06 -2.63 -7.34
CA ALA A 150 8.31 -2.59 -6.58
C ALA A 150 9.29 -1.55 -7.13
N SER A 151 9.43 -1.48 -8.46
CA SER A 151 10.35 -0.53 -9.11
C SER A 151 9.99 0.94 -8.86
N THR A 152 8.72 1.24 -8.57
CA THR A 152 8.29 2.63 -8.31
C THR A 152 8.37 3.08 -6.85
N ARG A 153 8.61 2.18 -5.88
CA ARG A 153 8.72 2.59 -4.46
C ARG A 153 9.96 3.43 -4.17
N PRO A 154 11.18 3.10 -4.66
CA PRO A 154 12.34 3.95 -4.45
C PRO A 154 12.15 5.42 -4.86
N PRO A 155 11.61 5.74 -6.06
CA PRO A 155 11.37 7.14 -6.42
C PRO A 155 10.28 7.82 -5.58
N LEU A 156 9.26 7.09 -5.11
CA LEU A 156 8.25 7.63 -4.19
C LEU A 156 8.85 8.00 -2.82
N VAL A 157 9.67 7.11 -2.26
CA VAL A 157 10.36 7.36 -0.98
C VAL A 157 11.35 8.51 -1.12
N SER A 158 12.17 8.51 -2.17
CA SER A 158 13.16 9.57 -2.45
C SER A 158 12.50 10.93 -2.68
N SER A 159 11.29 10.95 -3.23
CA SER A 159 10.51 12.18 -3.40
C SER A 159 9.85 12.66 -2.10
N GLY A 160 9.90 11.86 -1.02
CA GLY A 160 9.30 12.20 0.26
C GLY A 160 7.78 12.00 0.30
N CYS A 161 7.19 11.14 -0.53
CA CYS A 161 5.74 10.94 -0.55
C CYS A 161 5.17 10.44 0.80
N HIS A 162 5.97 9.71 1.59
CA HIS A 162 5.62 9.31 2.96
C HIS A 162 5.48 10.51 3.91
N VAL A 163 6.33 11.54 3.75
CA VAL A 163 6.23 12.80 4.50
C VAL A 163 4.93 13.51 4.15
N TRP A 164 4.62 13.62 2.85
CA TRP A 164 3.40 14.30 2.40
C TRP A 164 2.16 13.60 2.91
N ALA A 165 2.18 12.26 2.95
CA ALA A 165 1.09 11.44 3.46
C ALA A 165 0.83 11.70 4.94
N LEU A 166 1.87 11.73 5.78
CA LEU A 166 1.68 12.00 7.21
C LEU A 166 1.28 13.44 7.48
N GLU A 167 1.82 14.42 6.75
CA GLU A 167 1.37 15.80 6.87
C GLU A 167 -0.10 15.95 6.49
N ALA A 168 -0.54 15.31 5.40
CA ALA A 168 -1.94 15.33 4.98
C ALA A 168 -2.85 14.61 5.98
N MET A 169 -2.43 13.44 6.49
CA MET A 169 -3.13 12.72 7.53
C MET A 169 -3.29 13.56 8.81
N SER A 170 -2.24 14.29 9.20
CA SER A 170 -2.28 15.19 10.35
C SER A 170 -3.27 16.34 10.15
N ARG A 171 -3.22 16.99 8.98
CA ARG A 171 -4.12 18.11 8.64
C ARG A 171 -5.58 17.67 8.49
N HIS A 172 -5.80 16.45 8.01
CA HIS A 172 -7.13 15.92 7.69
C HIS A 172 -7.51 14.71 8.55
N ILE A 173 -7.08 14.72 9.81
CA ILE A 173 -7.23 13.56 10.70
C ILE A 173 -8.70 13.16 10.95
N GLN A 174 -9.64 14.07 10.74
CA GLN A 174 -11.09 13.83 10.86
C GLN A 174 -11.71 13.27 9.57
N ASP A 175 -10.95 13.22 8.47
CA ASP A 175 -11.43 12.75 7.18
C ASP A 175 -10.96 11.32 6.90
N ASP A 176 -11.89 10.37 7.06
CA ASP A 176 -11.62 8.94 6.92
C ASP A 176 -11.03 8.58 5.54
N GLY A 177 -11.48 9.25 4.48
CA GLY A 177 -11.00 9.00 3.12
C GLY A 177 -9.54 9.38 2.94
N ILE A 178 -9.15 10.55 3.46
CA ILE A 178 -7.75 11.00 3.39
C ILE A 178 -6.86 10.12 4.27
N VAL A 179 -7.31 9.77 5.49
CA VAL A 179 -6.56 8.88 6.38
C VAL A 179 -6.37 7.50 5.73
N THR A 180 -7.41 6.93 5.12
CA THR A 180 -7.32 5.66 4.39
C THR A 180 -6.34 5.75 3.23
N GLY A 181 -6.46 6.78 2.38
CA GLY A 181 -5.60 6.94 1.20
C GLY A 181 -4.12 7.15 1.57
N THR A 182 -3.85 8.05 2.51
CA THR A 182 -2.48 8.32 3.01
C THR A 182 -1.87 7.10 3.69
N GLY A 183 -2.62 6.42 4.55
CA GLY A 183 -2.17 5.21 5.21
C GLY A 183 -1.91 4.07 4.21
N THR A 184 -2.75 3.93 3.17
CA THR A 184 -2.58 2.89 2.15
C THR A 184 -1.28 3.10 1.38
N LEU A 185 -0.98 4.36 1.02
CA LEU A 185 0.30 4.70 0.41
C LEU A 185 1.48 4.33 1.34
N VAL A 186 1.45 4.77 2.60
CA VAL A 186 2.53 4.47 3.58
C VAL A 186 2.71 2.97 3.74
N ARG A 187 1.61 2.23 3.92
CA ARG A 187 1.62 0.76 4.02
C ARG A 187 2.28 0.11 2.81
N ARG A 188 1.92 0.52 1.59
CA ARG A 188 2.49 -0.07 0.35
C ARG A 188 3.98 0.23 0.18
N MET A 189 4.43 1.40 0.61
CA MET A 189 5.86 1.72 0.64
C MET A 189 6.62 0.88 1.68
N MET A 190 5.97 0.39 2.75
CA MET A 190 6.62 -0.41 3.80
C MET A 190 6.61 -1.93 3.54
N TYR A 191 5.48 -2.50 3.08
CA TYR A 191 5.29 -3.96 3.11
C TYR A 191 5.93 -4.73 1.99
N GLU A 192 6.03 -4.13 0.81
CA GLU A 192 6.37 -4.90 -0.37
C GLU A 192 7.86 -4.74 -0.74
N SER A 193 8.62 -3.96 0.04
CA SER A 193 10.08 -3.85 -0.04
C SER A 193 10.84 -5.01 0.60
N VAL A 194 10.14 -6.03 1.11
CA VAL A 194 10.76 -7.19 1.77
C VAL A 194 11.63 -8.00 0.79
N ASP A 195 11.38 -7.90 -0.51
CA ASP A 195 12.21 -8.57 -1.54
C ASP A 195 13.40 -7.71 -2.03
N ASP A 196 13.44 -6.41 -1.70
CA ASP A 196 14.54 -5.47 -1.99
C ASP A 196 15.12 -4.98 -0.65
N GLU A 197 15.87 -5.85 0.02
CA GLU A 197 16.22 -5.75 1.45
C GLU A 197 16.95 -4.48 1.89
N ASP A 198 17.56 -3.70 0.99
CA ASP A 198 18.68 -2.89 1.48
C ASP A 198 18.34 -1.48 2.00
N HIS A 199 17.36 -0.70 1.51
CA HIS A 199 17.34 0.75 1.84
C HIS A 199 16.00 1.49 2.05
N LEU A 200 14.83 0.95 1.72
CA LEU A 200 13.58 1.73 1.78
C LEU A 200 12.87 1.68 3.12
N VAL A 201 12.82 0.49 3.74
CA VAL A 201 12.16 0.28 5.04
C VAL A 201 12.77 1.18 6.13
N PRO A 202 14.11 1.28 6.29
CA PRO A 202 14.69 2.08 7.36
C PRO A 202 14.30 3.56 7.28
N THR A 203 14.24 4.14 6.07
CA THR A 203 13.91 5.56 5.87
C THR A 203 12.46 5.86 6.30
N VAL A 204 11.51 5.02 5.85
CA VAL A 204 10.09 5.21 6.18
C VAL A 204 9.85 4.92 7.67
N VAL A 205 10.48 3.88 8.20
CA VAL A 205 10.42 3.51 9.62
C VAL A 205 10.98 4.62 10.51
N GLU A 206 12.19 5.11 10.23
CA GLU A 206 12.82 6.17 11.03
C GLU A 206 11.92 7.41 11.09
N PHE A 207 11.35 7.80 9.95
CA PHE A 207 10.39 8.89 9.88
C PHE A 207 9.11 8.63 10.69
N LEU A 208 8.47 7.45 10.54
CA LEU A 208 7.25 7.11 11.28
C LEU A 208 7.50 7.05 12.79
N MET A 209 8.72 6.73 13.20
CA MET A 209 9.14 6.64 14.60
C MET A 209 9.40 7.98 15.27
N GLU A 210 9.36 9.09 14.53
CA GLU A 210 9.30 10.40 15.16
C GLU A 210 8.02 10.51 16.01
N PRO A 211 8.10 10.94 17.29
CA PRO A 211 6.95 10.94 18.20
C PRO A 211 5.70 11.66 17.67
N VAL A 212 5.88 12.70 16.84
CA VAL A 212 4.78 13.46 16.24
C VAL A 212 4.05 12.63 15.18
N ASN A 213 4.78 11.87 14.38
CA ASN A 213 4.26 11.04 13.32
C ASN A 213 3.50 9.84 13.89
N LEU A 214 4.08 9.17 14.88
CA LEU A 214 3.42 8.06 15.56
C LEU A 214 2.15 8.51 16.31
N ARG A 215 2.17 9.68 16.96
CA ARG A 215 0.94 10.26 17.56
C ARG A 215 -0.13 10.54 16.53
N THR A 216 0.25 11.04 15.35
CA THR A 216 -0.69 11.31 14.26
C THR A 216 -1.37 10.03 13.79
N LEU A 217 -0.60 8.96 13.56
CA LEU A 217 -1.14 7.64 13.18
C LEU A 217 -2.09 7.08 14.23
N LEU A 218 -1.69 7.11 15.51
CA LEU A 218 -2.51 6.58 16.60
C LEU A 218 -3.78 7.41 16.82
N ALA A 219 -3.71 8.73 16.66
CA ALA A 219 -4.87 9.59 16.73
C ALA A 219 -5.83 9.32 15.55
N ALA A 220 -5.30 9.14 14.34
CA ALA A 220 -6.09 8.79 13.17
C ALA A 220 -6.78 7.43 13.35
N MET A 221 -6.07 6.44 13.90
CA MET A 221 -6.64 5.13 14.21
C MET A 221 -7.78 5.25 15.21
N ASN A 222 -7.55 5.96 16.33
CA ASN A 222 -8.57 6.13 17.37
C ASN A 222 -9.82 6.87 16.86
N LEU A 223 -9.66 7.85 15.96
CA LEU A 223 -10.79 8.59 15.38
C LEU A 223 -11.61 7.75 14.40
N HIS A 224 -10.99 6.83 13.68
CA HIS A 224 -11.62 6.05 12.61
C HIS A 224 -11.75 4.56 12.93
N MET A 225 -11.82 4.20 14.21
CA MET A 225 -11.96 2.81 14.67
C MET A 225 -13.19 2.10 14.09
N ASP A 226 -14.25 2.86 13.82
CA ASP A 226 -15.50 2.35 13.26
C ASP A 226 -15.48 2.29 11.72
N SER A 227 -14.44 2.81 11.07
CA SER A 227 -14.26 2.68 9.62
C SER A 227 -13.93 1.24 9.25
N ARG A 228 -14.36 0.84 8.05
CA ARG A 228 -14.12 -0.50 7.51
C ARG A 228 -12.67 -0.66 7.06
N GLU A 229 -12.05 0.41 6.57
CA GLU A 229 -10.77 0.34 5.86
C GLU A 229 -9.62 0.95 6.69
N THR A 230 -9.85 2.09 7.33
CA THR A 230 -8.81 2.83 8.07
C THR A 230 -8.07 1.99 9.12
N PRO A 231 -8.76 1.22 9.99
CA PRO A 231 -8.05 0.45 10.99
C PRO A 231 -7.16 -0.64 10.39
N GLY A 232 -7.60 -1.31 9.32
CA GLY A 232 -6.80 -2.35 8.67
C GLY A 232 -5.54 -1.77 8.00
N VAL A 233 -5.63 -0.54 7.50
CA VAL A 233 -4.49 0.19 6.96
C VAL A 233 -3.50 0.56 8.06
N ILE A 234 -3.98 1.16 9.15
CA ILE A 234 -3.09 1.60 10.24
C ILE A 234 -2.52 0.41 11.00
N MET A 235 -3.30 -0.65 11.20
CA MET A 235 -2.80 -1.90 11.78
C MET A 235 -1.70 -2.50 10.91
N GLY A 236 -1.81 -2.45 9.58
CA GLY A 236 -0.71 -2.82 8.71
C GLY A 236 0.55 -1.98 9.00
N ILE A 237 0.42 -0.66 9.09
CA ILE A 237 1.58 0.19 9.43
C ILE A 237 2.19 -0.22 10.77
N LEU A 238 1.36 -0.47 11.79
CA LEU A 238 1.81 -0.90 13.12
C LEU A 238 2.48 -2.28 13.10
N GLU A 239 1.94 -3.23 12.35
CA GLU A 239 2.54 -4.55 12.14
C GLU A 239 3.92 -4.45 11.47
N ALA A 240 4.06 -3.58 10.46
CA ALA A 240 5.35 -3.32 9.83
C ALA A 240 6.35 -2.67 10.81
N LEU A 241 5.90 -1.75 11.67
CA LEU A 241 6.74 -1.19 12.73
C LEU A 241 7.09 -2.23 13.81
N LEU A 242 6.18 -3.14 14.15
CA LEU A 242 6.40 -4.21 15.13
C LEU A 242 7.28 -5.34 14.59
N ALA A 243 7.46 -5.44 13.27
CA ALA A 243 8.44 -6.35 12.67
C ALA A 243 9.88 -5.96 13.01
N GLU A 244 10.13 -4.70 13.41
CA GLU A 244 11.45 -4.16 13.75
C GLU A 244 11.71 -4.22 15.27
N PRO A 245 12.52 -5.18 15.77
CA PRO A 245 12.70 -5.42 17.22
C PRO A 245 13.26 -4.22 17.98
N GLU A 246 13.98 -3.33 17.29
CA GLU A 246 14.59 -2.13 17.87
C GLU A 246 13.56 -1.06 18.24
N LEU A 247 12.36 -1.11 17.65
CA LEU A 247 11.33 -0.10 17.83
C LEU A 247 10.42 -0.36 19.03
N TYR A 248 10.38 -1.59 19.55
CA TYR A 248 9.48 -1.99 20.64
C TYR A 248 9.49 -1.07 21.86
N PRO A 249 10.66 -0.64 22.40
CA PRO A 249 10.67 0.23 23.58
C PRO A 249 9.98 1.58 23.33
N ARG A 250 10.10 2.10 22.10
CA ARG A 250 9.43 3.34 21.71
C ARG A 250 7.93 3.13 21.55
N LEU A 251 7.50 2.01 20.97
CA LEU A 251 6.10 1.66 20.78
C LEU A 251 5.34 1.49 22.11
N GLU A 252 6.00 1.00 23.16
CA GLU A 252 5.42 0.91 24.51
C GLU A 252 5.04 2.28 25.10
N GLU A 253 5.80 3.34 24.79
CA GLU A 253 5.52 4.71 25.28
C GLU A 253 4.17 5.26 24.80
N PHE A 254 3.61 4.70 23.72
CA PHE A 254 2.36 5.17 23.12
C PHE A 254 1.14 4.31 23.44
N ASN A 255 1.28 3.34 24.34
CA ASN A 255 0.18 2.47 24.79
C ASN A 255 -0.55 1.78 23.62
N ILE A 256 0.21 1.28 22.66
CA ILE A 256 -0.28 0.54 21.48
C ILE A 256 -1.12 -0.69 21.87
N PRO A 257 -0.78 -1.48 22.93
CA PRO A 257 -1.61 -2.61 23.35
C PRO A 257 -3.07 -2.23 23.62
N ASP A 258 -3.33 -1.08 24.27
CA ASP A 258 -4.71 -0.60 24.51
C ASP A 258 -5.43 -0.23 23.21
N CYS A 259 -4.71 0.30 22.23
CA CYS A 259 -5.29 0.66 20.94
C CYS A 259 -5.68 -0.60 20.15
N VAL A 260 -4.80 -1.61 20.11
CA VAL A 260 -5.09 -2.90 19.47
C VAL A 260 -6.22 -3.63 20.18
N GLN A 261 -6.26 -3.59 21.51
CA GLN A 261 -7.35 -4.19 22.29
C GLN A 261 -8.69 -3.50 22.02
N ARG A 262 -8.71 -2.16 21.88
CA ARG A 262 -9.90 -1.42 21.45
C ARG A 262 -10.31 -1.81 20.04
N TYR A 263 -9.36 -1.99 19.13
CA TYR A 263 -9.66 -2.43 17.77
C TYR A 263 -10.33 -3.79 17.74
N GLY A 264 -9.78 -4.78 18.45
CA GLY A 264 -10.36 -6.12 18.53
C GLY A 264 -11.79 -6.17 19.07
N LYS A 265 -12.27 -5.14 19.76
CA LYS A 265 -13.66 -5.04 20.25
C LYS A 265 -14.65 -4.48 19.22
N THR A 266 -14.16 -3.84 18.16
CA THR A 266 -15.00 -3.32 17.07
C THR A 266 -15.52 -4.45 16.18
N LYS A 267 -16.59 -4.23 15.42
CA LYS A 267 -17.10 -5.23 14.47
C LYS A 267 -16.05 -5.62 13.43
N SER A 268 -15.39 -4.63 12.83
CA SER A 268 -14.28 -4.82 11.89
C SER A 268 -13.10 -5.56 12.53
N GLY A 269 -12.81 -5.24 13.78
CA GLY A 269 -11.79 -5.92 14.57
C GLY A 269 -12.13 -7.38 14.79
N MET A 270 -13.35 -7.71 15.24
CA MET A 270 -13.79 -9.09 15.48
C MET A 270 -13.69 -9.97 14.22
N GLU A 271 -13.93 -9.42 13.04
CA GLU A 271 -13.72 -10.11 11.76
C GLU A 271 -12.23 -10.42 11.48
N ASN A 272 -11.31 -9.64 12.08
CA ASN A 272 -9.85 -9.77 11.97
C ASN A 272 -9.17 -10.29 13.26
N VAL A 273 -9.93 -10.62 14.32
CA VAL A 273 -9.43 -10.79 15.70
C VAL A 273 -8.56 -12.02 15.89
N GLN A 274 -8.78 -13.10 15.15
CA GLN A 274 -8.01 -14.34 15.37
C GLN A 274 -6.53 -14.12 15.09
N THR A 275 -6.19 -13.48 13.97
CA THR A 275 -4.82 -13.10 13.63
C THR A 275 -4.24 -12.08 14.62
N MET A 276 -5.07 -11.14 15.09
CA MET A 276 -4.62 -10.04 15.94
C MET A 276 -4.38 -10.46 17.40
N ALA A 277 -5.23 -11.31 17.97
CA ALA A 277 -5.06 -11.84 19.32
C ALA A 277 -3.83 -12.74 19.40
N ASP A 278 -3.63 -13.57 18.37
CA ASP A 278 -2.42 -14.39 18.20
C ASP A 278 -1.18 -13.48 18.01
N TYR A 279 -1.30 -12.38 17.26
CA TYR A 279 -0.22 -11.41 17.07
C TYR A 279 0.13 -10.62 18.34
N VAL A 280 -0.87 -10.14 19.11
CA VAL A 280 -0.66 -9.46 20.39
C VAL A 280 -0.06 -10.40 21.44
N GLN A 281 -0.51 -11.66 21.47
CA GLN A 281 0.09 -12.67 22.35
C GLN A 281 1.51 -13.02 21.92
N ALA A 282 1.76 -13.17 20.61
CA ALA A 282 3.09 -13.42 20.07
C ALA A 282 4.05 -12.25 20.32
N THR A 283 3.60 -11.00 20.15
CA THR A 283 4.40 -9.79 20.43
C THR A 283 4.62 -9.58 21.92
N ALA A 284 3.65 -9.86 22.78
CA ALA A 284 3.84 -9.87 24.22
C ALA A 284 4.82 -10.96 24.67
N ALA A 285 4.77 -12.14 24.05
CA ALA A 285 5.74 -13.21 24.28
C ALA A 285 7.15 -12.84 23.77
N LEU A 286 7.26 -12.23 22.58
CA LEU A 286 8.51 -11.73 22.00
C LEU A 286 9.13 -10.61 22.84
N SER A 287 8.35 -9.62 23.28
CA SER A 287 8.82 -8.56 24.19
C SER A 287 9.34 -9.16 25.50
N LYS A 288 8.60 -10.11 26.09
CA LYS A 288 9.03 -10.83 27.30
C LYS A 288 10.33 -11.62 27.08
N CYS A 289 10.45 -12.31 25.95
CA CYS A 289 11.67 -13.03 25.56
C CYS A 289 12.86 -12.09 25.30
N LEU A 290 12.66 -10.94 24.65
CA LEU A 290 13.70 -9.95 24.39
C LEU A 290 14.16 -9.26 25.68
N HIS A 291 13.25 -8.96 26.60
CA HIS A 291 13.57 -8.44 27.92
C HIS A 291 14.31 -9.46 28.79
N GLN A 292 13.89 -10.73 28.76
CA GLN A 292 14.61 -11.82 29.42
C GLN A 292 15.98 -12.08 28.79
N GLY A 293 16.09 -12.04 27.47
CA GLY A 293 17.34 -12.16 26.73
C GLY A 293 18.33 -11.03 27.05
N ARG A 294 17.89 -9.77 27.07
CA ARG A 294 18.71 -8.60 27.44
C ARG A 294 19.09 -8.62 28.93
N ALA A 295 18.22 -9.07 29.82
CA ALA A 295 18.55 -9.29 31.23
C ALA A 295 19.64 -10.36 31.36
N THR A 296 19.55 -11.44 30.59
CA THR A 296 20.51 -12.54 30.57
C THR A 296 21.85 -12.11 29.95
N GLN A 297 21.85 -11.30 28.88
CA GLN A 297 23.05 -10.70 28.29
C GLN A 297 23.72 -9.67 29.22
N ARG A 298 22.95 -8.89 30.00
CA ARG A 298 23.49 -7.99 31.04
C ARG A 298 24.08 -8.76 32.24
N ILE A 299 23.53 -9.94 32.54
CA ILE A 299 24.08 -10.84 33.58
C ILE A 299 25.33 -11.56 33.06
N GLN A 300 25.35 -12.02 31.80
CA GLN A 300 26.48 -12.67 31.16
C GLN A 300 27.64 -11.71 30.83
N SER A 301 27.37 -10.46 30.44
CA SER A 301 28.41 -9.43 30.29
C SER A 301 29.04 -8.99 31.62
N ARG A 302 28.40 -9.30 32.76
CA ARG A 302 28.97 -9.16 34.11
C ARG A 302 29.68 -10.42 34.62
N HIS A 303 29.47 -11.57 33.98
CA HIS A 303 30.17 -12.82 34.29
C HIS A 303 30.89 -13.33 33.05
N ARG A 304 32.12 -12.86 32.84
CA ARG A 304 33.04 -13.54 31.92
C ARG A 304 33.40 -14.91 32.52
N VAL A 305 33.49 -15.88 31.61
CA VAL A 305 33.82 -17.30 31.77
C VAL A 305 32.59 -18.16 32.06
N LEU A 306 31.99 -18.73 31.01
CA LEU A 306 32.10 -20.16 30.68
C LEU A 306 31.57 -20.40 29.24
N SER A 307 32.37 -21.13 28.46
CA SER A 307 32.12 -21.62 27.11
C SER A 307 31.22 -22.87 27.13
N GLY A 308 30.20 -22.94 26.28
CA GLY A 308 29.35 -24.13 26.09
C GLY A 308 28.58 -24.14 24.76
N PRO A 309 28.24 -25.31 24.20
CA PRO A 309 27.97 -25.55 22.77
C PRO A 309 26.53 -25.26 22.28
N ASP A 310 25.70 -24.54 23.01
CA ASP A 310 24.24 -24.47 22.75
C ASP A 310 23.79 -23.45 21.69
N LEU A 311 24.66 -22.51 21.28
CA LEU A 311 24.27 -21.44 20.35
C LEU A 311 24.23 -21.87 18.88
N GLU A 312 25.02 -22.88 18.50
CA GLU A 312 25.05 -23.36 17.11
C GLU A 312 23.85 -24.27 16.79
N SER A 313 23.28 -24.92 17.80
CA SER A 313 22.05 -25.73 17.72
C SER A 313 20.83 -24.86 17.37
N VAL A 314 20.66 -23.75 18.08
CA VAL A 314 19.55 -22.81 17.86
C VAL A 314 19.68 -22.09 16.51
N ARG A 315 20.91 -21.82 16.06
CA ARG A 315 21.18 -21.21 14.75
C ARG A 315 20.87 -22.16 13.59
N GLN A 316 21.18 -23.46 13.74
CA GLN A 316 20.89 -24.47 12.73
C GLN A 316 19.37 -24.76 12.61
N GLU A 317 18.64 -24.76 13.72
CA GLU A 317 17.18 -24.97 13.72
C GLU A 317 16.42 -23.80 13.06
N TYR A 318 16.93 -22.57 13.20
CA TYR A 318 16.37 -21.39 12.53
C TYR A 318 16.65 -21.37 11.01
N LEU A 319 17.83 -21.83 10.58
CA LEU A 319 18.20 -21.91 9.16
C LEU A 319 17.51 -23.08 8.43
N CYS A 320 17.15 -24.16 9.14
CA CYS A 320 16.45 -25.31 8.56
C CYS A 320 14.98 -25.00 8.21
N ASN A 321 14.33 -24.08 8.93
CA ASN A 321 12.91 -23.74 8.74
C ASN A 321 12.65 -22.71 7.61
N HIS A 322 13.68 -22.13 7.00
CA HIS A 322 13.54 -21.06 5.98
C HIS A 322 14.17 -21.34 4.62
N ARG A 323 14.50 -22.60 4.30
CA ARG A 323 14.88 -23.00 2.93
C ARG A 323 14.12 -24.22 2.44
N TYR A 324 12.84 -24.06 2.11
CA TYR A 324 12.15 -24.98 1.19
C TYR A 324 11.02 -24.27 0.43
N ARG A 325 11.40 -23.37 -0.48
CA ARG A 325 10.72 -23.20 -1.76
C ARG A 325 11.82 -23.16 -2.82
N ASP A 326 11.69 -24.06 -3.77
CA ASP A 326 12.52 -24.19 -4.97
C ASP A 326 13.93 -24.77 -4.74
N LEU A 327 14.01 -26.11 -4.81
CA LEU A 327 14.98 -26.88 -5.61
C LEU A 327 14.71 -28.41 -5.48
N ALA A 328 15.10 -29.14 -6.53
CA ALA A 328 14.90 -30.59 -6.77
C ALA A 328 15.35 -31.52 -5.60
N PRO A 329 14.90 -32.80 -5.56
CA PRO A 329 14.99 -33.59 -4.33
C PRO A 329 16.44 -34.00 -4.01
N PRO A 330 16.88 -33.90 -2.74
CA PRO A 330 18.20 -34.38 -2.33
C PRO A 330 18.21 -35.90 -2.05
N PRO A 331 19.39 -36.53 -2.04
CA PRO A 331 19.52 -37.98 -1.88
C PRO A 331 19.14 -38.41 -0.46
N ILE A 332 18.59 -39.61 -0.37
CA ILE A 332 18.12 -40.25 0.86
C ILE A 332 19.30 -40.45 1.82
N CYS A 333 19.35 -39.65 2.89
CA CYS A 333 20.13 -39.96 4.08
C CYS A 333 19.25 -40.73 5.07
N THR A 334 19.65 -41.95 5.39
CA THR A 334 19.07 -42.78 6.45
C THR A 334 19.49 -42.22 7.81
N VAL A 335 18.50 -41.87 8.65
CA VAL A 335 18.69 -41.52 10.07
C VAL A 335 17.77 -42.42 10.91
N PRO A 336 18.20 -42.89 12.11
CA PRO A 336 17.62 -44.06 12.76
C PRO A 336 16.23 -43.82 13.37
N GLU A 337 15.45 -44.90 13.38
CA GLU A 337 14.15 -45.04 14.03
C GLU A 337 14.19 -44.61 15.50
N LYS A 338 13.75 -43.38 15.79
CA LYS A 338 12.86 -43.00 16.91
C LYS A 338 12.73 -41.48 16.97
N CYS A 339 11.47 -41.03 16.99
CA CYS A 339 11.01 -39.64 17.15
C CYS A 339 11.03 -38.76 15.89
N ALA A 340 10.03 -38.95 15.02
CA ALA A 340 9.44 -37.85 14.26
C ALA A 340 7.92 -38.07 14.20
N MET A 341 7.16 -37.24 14.92
CA MET A 341 5.71 -37.16 14.79
C MET A 341 5.42 -35.92 13.97
N VAL A 342 5.07 -36.10 12.69
CA VAL A 342 4.71 -35.01 11.79
C VAL A 342 3.21 -34.71 11.99
N LEU A 343 2.90 -33.56 12.59
CA LEU A 343 1.53 -33.08 12.74
C LEU A 343 1.12 -32.31 11.48
N TYR A 344 0.22 -32.89 10.70
CA TYR A 344 -0.48 -32.17 9.63
C TYR A 344 -1.71 -31.48 10.19
N LEU A 345 -1.75 -30.15 10.09
CA LEU A 345 -2.96 -29.36 10.35
C LEU A 345 -3.77 -29.26 9.04
N PRO A 346 -5.09 -29.55 9.05
CA PRO A 346 -5.92 -29.35 7.87
C PRO A 346 -6.19 -27.85 7.66
N PRO A 347 -6.33 -27.39 6.41
CA PRO A 347 -6.68 -26.01 6.11
C PRO A 347 -8.05 -25.66 6.71
N SER A 348 -8.15 -24.43 7.20
CA SER A 348 -9.27 -23.89 7.98
C SER A 348 -10.65 -24.22 7.38
N GLY A 349 -11.52 -24.85 8.17
CA GLY A 349 -12.95 -25.00 7.87
C GLY A 349 -13.47 -26.41 7.59
N LYS A 350 -12.66 -27.47 7.68
CA LYS A 350 -13.13 -28.87 7.57
C LYS A 350 -12.91 -29.65 8.87
N LYS A 351 -13.94 -30.37 9.32
CA LYS A 351 -13.83 -31.31 10.46
C LYS A 351 -13.06 -32.56 10.04
N TRP A 352 -12.27 -33.11 10.97
CA TRP A 352 -11.57 -34.37 10.80
C TRP A 352 -12.55 -35.53 10.52
N PRO A 353 -12.20 -36.47 9.64
CA PRO A 353 -12.84 -37.78 9.62
C PRO A 353 -12.60 -38.46 10.97
N SER A 354 -13.62 -39.05 11.57
CA SER A 354 -13.58 -39.71 12.90
C SER A 354 -12.53 -40.82 13.03
N ASP A 355 -12.01 -41.29 11.90
CA ASP A 355 -11.27 -42.54 11.80
C ASP A 355 -9.75 -42.31 11.88
N LEU A 356 -9.30 -41.05 11.91
CA LEU A 356 -7.88 -40.63 11.96
C LEU A 356 -7.39 -40.30 13.39
N CYS A 357 -8.18 -40.62 14.43
CA CYS A 357 -7.85 -40.34 15.84
C CYS A 357 -7.18 -41.53 16.57
N LYS A 358 -6.49 -42.41 15.84
CA LYS A 358 -5.61 -43.46 16.37
C LYS A 358 -4.20 -43.23 15.83
#